data_AF-A0A2V7T3T4-F1
#
_entry.id   AF-A0A2V7T3T4-F1
#
_cell.length_a   1.000
_cell.length_b   1.000
_cell.length_c   1.000
_cell.angle_alpha   90.00
_cell.angle_beta   90.00
_cell.angle_gamma   90.00
#
_symmetry.space_group_name_H-M   'P 1'
#
loop_
_entity.id
_entity.type
_entity.pdbx_description
1 polymer ?
#
loop_
_entity_poly.entity_id
_entity_poly.type
_entity_poly.pdbx_seq_one_letter_code
_entity_poly.pdbx_strand_id
1 'polypeptide(L)'
;MHRYLAVFAVLAALACNSPVAVGGTLDVSVAPTGLRIVNNSGAPAYFFAVERETAARINWAPCVDPEQCREVAVGAETTVPYTAVAGWAPGAHEAIVYWWHLVPETGDTFHADSIRALVVSLSAPSDTVRVTGTVRHYDLEGGFWAVRGDDGTTYDPKNGLPSDFQTDGQRVLLEARLTHDYGIHQVGPIVEIISLQRI
;
A
#
# COMPACT_ATOMS: atom_id res chain seq x y z
N MET A 1 25.17 37.98 33.24
CA MET A 1 25.69 36.97 32.29
C MET A 1 25.11 35.61 32.65
N HIS A 2 23.96 35.23 32.11
CA HIS A 2 23.42 33.87 32.24
C HIS A 2 23.03 33.40 30.84
N ARG A 3 23.81 32.46 30.32
CA ARG A 3 23.59 31.81 29.03
C ARG A 3 22.59 30.67 29.24
N TYR A 4 21.38 30.80 28.71
CA TYR A 4 20.45 29.67 28.60
C TYR A 4 20.81 28.87 27.34
N LEU A 5 21.24 27.61 27.54
CA LEU A 5 21.35 26.63 26.47
C LEU A 5 19.94 26.22 26.03
N ALA A 6 19.58 26.50 24.78
CA ALA A 6 18.40 25.94 24.14
C ALA A 6 18.74 24.52 23.65
N VAL A 7 18.22 23.50 24.34
CA VAL A 7 18.24 22.11 23.86
C VAL A 7 17.04 21.95 22.94
N PHE A 8 17.29 21.92 21.63
CA PHE A 8 16.29 21.51 20.64
C PHE A 8 16.25 19.99 20.59
N ALA A 9 15.23 19.40 21.23
CA ALA A 9 14.89 18.00 21.04
C ALA A 9 14.16 17.85 19.70
N VAL A 10 14.84 17.29 18.70
CA VAL A 10 14.24 16.92 17.41
C VAL A 10 13.50 15.60 17.62
N LEU A 11 12.17 15.68 17.73
CA LEU A 11 11.28 14.52 17.63
C LEU A 11 11.19 14.11 16.16
N ALA A 12 11.91 13.04 15.79
CA ALA A 12 11.75 12.36 14.52
C ALA A 12 10.46 11.52 14.56
N ALA A 13 9.37 12.08 14.03
CA ALA A 13 8.16 11.31 13.77
C ALA A 13 8.39 10.45 12.52
N LEU A 14 8.65 9.16 12.73
CA LEU A 14 8.52 8.12 11.69
C LEU A 14 7.03 7.94 11.37
N ALA A 15 6.48 8.82 10.55
CA ALA A 15 5.16 8.60 9.97
C ALA A 15 5.31 7.59 8.83
N CYS A 16 4.96 6.32 9.08
CA CYS A 16 4.68 5.36 8.01
C CYS A 16 3.45 5.87 7.26
N ASN A 17 3.68 6.61 6.19
CA ASN A 17 2.62 7.24 5.39
C ASN A 17 1.98 6.18 4.49
N SER A 18 1.19 5.28 5.08
CA SER A 18 0.30 4.42 4.29
C SER A 18 -0.77 5.31 3.66
N PRO A 19 -1.09 5.16 2.37
CA PRO A 19 -2.19 5.90 1.76
C PRO A 19 -3.49 5.50 2.48
N VAL A 20 -4.00 6.42 3.29
CA VAL A 20 -5.31 6.30 3.94
C VAL A 20 -6.32 6.97 3.03
N ALA A 21 -7.29 6.20 2.56
CA ALA A 21 -8.48 6.76 1.93
C ALA A 21 -9.54 6.93 3.03
N VAL A 22 -10.07 8.14 3.19
CA VAL A 22 -11.05 8.47 4.24
C VAL A 22 -12.43 8.57 3.60
N GLY A 23 -13.26 7.56 3.87
CA GLY A 23 -14.66 7.57 3.50
C GLY A 23 -15.47 7.73 4.77
N GLY A 24 -15.98 8.92 5.05
CA GLY A 24 -17.05 9.19 6.01
C GLY A 24 -17.10 8.31 7.28
N THR A 25 -15.95 8.11 7.94
CA THR A 25 -15.67 7.41 9.23
C THR A 25 -15.07 5.97 9.24
N LEU A 26 -14.83 5.31 8.09
CA LEU A 26 -13.85 4.22 8.03
C LEU A 26 -12.57 4.69 7.34
N ASP A 27 -11.42 4.41 7.96
CA ASP A 27 -10.11 4.59 7.36
C ASP A 27 -9.65 3.25 6.79
N VAL A 28 -9.38 3.23 5.49
CA VAL A 28 -8.89 2.02 4.81
C VAL A 28 -7.51 2.29 4.21
N SER A 29 -6.58 1.38 4.49
CA SER A 29 -5.21 1.42 4.00
C SER A 29 -4.77 0.03 3.52
N VAL A 30 -3.90 -0.01 2.53
CA VAL A 30 -3.27 -1.25 2.06
C VAL A 30 -2.18 -1.71 3.04
N ALA A 31 -2.14 -3.01 3.35
CA ALA A 31 -1.12 -3.66 4.15
C ALA A 31 -0.60 -4.93 3.46
N PRO A 32 0.57 -5.48 3.83
CA PRO A 32 1.18 -6.63 3.13
C PRO A 32 0.28 -7.87 3.02
N THR A 33 -0.62 -8.07 3.99
CA THR A 33 -1.48 -9.26 4.07
C THR A 33 -2.93 -8.99 3.69
N GLY A 34 -3.32 -7.74 3.37
CA GLY A 34 -4.69 -7.38 3.08
C GLY A 34 -5.04 -5.90 3.23
N LEU A 35 -6.33 -5.61 3.31
CA LEU A 35 -6.85 -4.26 3.58
C LEU A 35 -6.99 -4.05 5.08
N ARG A 36 -6.23 -3.11 5.63
CA ARG A 36 -6.38 -2.66 7.02
C ARG A 36 -7.52 -1.64 7.09
N ILE A 37 -8.46 -1.87 7.98
CA ILE A 37 -9.67 -1.07 8.20
C ILE A 37 -9.71 -0.63 9.65
N VAL A 38 -9.84 0.68 9.89
CA VAL A 38 -9.99 1.26 11.23
C VAL A 38 -11.32 1.99 11.29
N ASN A 39 -12.09 1.71 12.33
CA ASN A 39 -13.37 2.37 12.56
C ASN A 39 -13.22 3.60 13.46
N ASN A 40 -13.21 4.76 12.83
CA ASN A 40 -13.14 6.06 13.52
C ASN A 40 -14.52 6.71 13.65
N SER A 41 -15.59 5.95 13.46
CA SER A 41 -16.97 6.41 13.61
C SER A 41 -17.44 6.33 15.07
N GLY A 42 -18.63 6.88 15.34
CA GLY A 42 -19.29 6.78 16.63
C GLY A 42 -20.11 5.50 16.84
N ALA A 43 -20.13 4.56 15.88
CA ALA A 43 -20.93 3.33 15.94
C ALA A 43 -20.20 2.11 15.35
N PRO A 44 -20.59 0.88 15.68
CA PRO A 44 -20.08 -0.31 14.98
C PRO A 44 -20.36 -0.24 13.49
N ALA A 45 -19.35 -0.52 12.67
CA ALA A 45 -19.49 -0.52 11.22
C ALA A 45 -19.47 -1.95 10.69
N TYR A 46 -20.46 -2.26 9.85
CA TYR A 46 -20.58 -3.53 9.16
C TYR A 46 -20.18 -3.34 7.72
N PHE A 47 -19.42 -4.28 7.17
CA PHE A 47 -18.78 -4.05 5.89
C PHE A 47 -18.50 -5.33 5.11
N PHE A 48 -18.24 -5.14 3.82
CA PHE A 48 -17.55 -6.14 3.00
C PHE A 48 -16.63 -5.44 2.00
N ALA A 49 -15.67 -6.20 1.48
CA ALA A 49 -14.76 -5.74 0.45
C ALA A 49 -14.95 -6.57 -0.81
N VAL A 50 -14.91 -5.90 -1.96
CA VAL A 50 -15.09 -6.51 -3.28
C VAL A 50 -14.15 -5.86 -4.29
N GLU A 51 -13.61 -6.66 -5.20
CA GLU A 51 -12.81 -6.15 -6.31
C GLU A 51 -13.67 -5.24 -7.23
N ARG A 52 -13.09 -4.16 -7.76
CA ARG A 52 -13.84 -3.08 -8.42
C ARG A 52 -14.63 -3.52 -9.65
N GLU A 53 -14.07 -4.34 -10.53
CA GLU A 53 -14.76 -4.85 -11.72
C GLU A 53 -15.85 -5.87 -11.36
N THR A 54 -15.61 -6.65 -10.32
CA THR A 54 -16.58 -7.57 -9.74
C THR A 54 -17.77 -6.81 -9.18
N ALA A 55 -17.52 -5.71 -8.46
CA ALA A 55 -18.57 -4.86 -7.88
C ALA A 55 -19.57 -4.34 -8.93
N ALA A 56 -19.11 -4.09 -10.16
CA ALA A 56 -19.97 -3.65 -11.26
C ALA A 56 -20.91 -4.75 -11.81
N ARG A 57 -20.72 -6.01 -11.42
CA ARG A 57 -21.41 -7.18 -11.97
C ARG A 57 -22.22 -7.96 -10.96
N ILE A 58 -22.05 -7.69 -9.67
CA ILE A 58 -22.73 -8.42 -8.60
C ILE A 58 -24.05 -7.74 -8.23
N ASN A 59 -25.07 -8.56 -7.96
CA ASN A 59 -26.25 -8.14 -7.22
C ASN A 59 -26.02 -8.46 -5.75
N TRP A 60 -26.10 -7.45 -4.87
CA TRP A 60 -25.82 -7.62 -3.45
C TRP A 60 -26.74 -6.75 -2.60
N ALA A 61 -26.88 -7.12 -1.32
CA ALA A 61 -27.61 -6.38 -0.31
C ALA A 61 -26.75 -6.28 0.97
N PRO A 62 -26.87 -5.19 1.76
CA PRO A 62 -26.16 -5.10 3.02
C PRO A 62 -26.60 -6.22 3.96
N CYS A 63 -25.65 -6.84 4.64
CA CYS A 63 -25.92 -7.80 5.69
C CYS A 63 -26.51 -7.06 6.91
N VAL A 64 -27.62 -7.58 7.46
CA VAL A 64 -28.36 -6.95 8.58
C VAL A 64 -28.48 -7.82 9.83
N ASP A 65 -27.84 -8.99 9.85
CA ASP A 65 -27.79 -9.87 11.01
C ASP A 65 -26.47 -9.66 11.79
N PRO A 66 -26.48 -8.95 12.94
CA PRO A 66 -25.26 -8.60 13.66
C PRO A 66 -24.43 -9.83 14.09
N GLU A 67 -25.03 -11.02 14.20
CA GLU A 67 -24.29 -12.24 14.58
C GLU A 67 -23.54 -12.88 13.39
N GLN A 68 -23.93 -12.55 12.16
CA GLN A 68 -23.34 -13.12 10.93
C GLN A 68 -22.50 -12.12 10.14
N CYS A 69 -22.82 -10.83 10.25
CA CYS A 69 -22.16 -9.80 9.48
C CYS A 69 -20.73 -9.54 10.00
N ARG A 70 -19.82 -9.21 9.07
CA ARG A 70 -18.48 -8.77 9.45
C ARG A 70 -18.55 -7.34 10.02
N GLU A 71 -18.16 -7.22 11.29
CA GLU A 71 -18.15 -5.98 12.05
C GLU A 71 -16.72 -5.47 12.29
N VAL A 72 -16.57 -4.16 12.41
CA VAL A 72 -15.48 -3.52 13.14
C VAL A 72 -16.06 -2.58 14.20
N ALA A 73 -15.78 -2.87 15.47
CA ALA A 73 -16.27 -2.08 16.60
C ALA A 73 -15.69 -0.65 16.60
N VAL A 74 -16.29 0.26 17.37
CA VAL A 74 -15.83 1.67 17.50
C VAL A 74 -14.39 1.72 18.01
N GLY A 75 -13.53 2.45 17.30
CA GLY A 75 -12.10 2.59 17.62
C GLY A 75 -11.27 1.33 17.37
N ALA A 76 -11.88 0.24 16.87
CA ALA A 76 -11.19 -0.99 16.59
C ALA A 76 -10.57 -0.99 15.18
N GLU A 77 -9.65 -1.93 15.00
CA GLU A 77 -8.98 -2.22 13.74
C GLU A 77 -9.22 -3.67 13.35
N THR A 78 -9.32 -3.91 12.05
CA THR A 78 -9.30 -5.26 11.48
C THR A 78 -8.53 -5.28 10.16
N THR A 79 -8.05 -6.46 9.78
CA THR A 79 -7.43 -6.69 8.47
C THR A 79 -8.28 -7.68 7.68
N VAL A 80 -8.66 -7.29 6.46
CA VAL A 80 -9.32 -8.17 5.50
C VAL A 80 -8.24 -8.79 4.62
N PRO A 81 -7.96 -10.10 4.75
CA PRO A 81 -7.02 -10.76 3.85
C PRO A 81 -7.44 -10.56 2.39
N TYR A 82 -6.50 -10.41 1.46
CA TYR A 82 -6.84 -10.26 0.05
C TYR A 82 -7.71 -11.39 -0.49
N THR A 83 -7.47 -12.62 -0.02
CA THR A 83 -8.27 -13.81 -0.35
C THR A 83 -9.72 -13.73 0.14
N ALA A 84 -10.03 -12.82 1.07
CA ALA A 84 -11.38 -12.57 1.57
C ALA A 84 -12.07 -11.38 0.89
N VAL A 85 -11.39 -10.68 -0.04
CA VAL A 85 -12.01 -9.68 -0.92
C VAL A 85 -12.77 -10.40 -2.03
N ALA A 86 -14.07 -10.16 -2.13
CA ALA A 86 -14.91 -10.86 -3.10
C ALA A 86 -14.46 -10.56 -4.54
N GLY A 87 -14.28 -11.59 -5.37
CA GLY A 87 -13.82 -11.46 -6.75
C GLY A 87 -12.35 -11.10 -6.92
N TRP A 88 -11.57 -11.05 -5.83
CA TRP A 88 -10.15 -10.75 -5.92
C TRP A 88 -9.36 -11.88 -6.58
N ALA A 89 -8.38 -11.50 -7.39
CA ALA A 89 -7.34 -12.36 -7.94
C ALA A 89 -5.99 -11.64 -7.88
N PRO A 90 -4.86 -12.36 -7.90
CA PRO A 90 -3.54 -11.74 -8.05
C PRO A 90 -3.51 -10.80 -9.26
N GLY A 91 -3.08 -9.56 -9.05
CA GLY A 91 -3.06 -8.51 -10.09
C GLY A 91 -4.28 -7.58 -10.08
N ALA A 92 -5.27 -7.77 -9.20
CA ALA A 92 -6.34 -6.80 -9.00
C ALA A 92 -5.77 -5.43 -8.57
N HIS A 93 -6.24 -4.36 -9.22
CA HIS A 93 -5.70 -3.00 -9.03
C HIS A 93 -6.50 -2.18 -8.01
N GLU A 94 -7.79 -2.48 -7.84
CA GLU A 94 -8.68 -1.71 -6.97
C GLU A 94 -9.69 -2.63 -6.26
N ALA A 95 -10.08 -2.22 -5.06
CA ALA A 95 -11.23 -2.78 -4.34
C ALA A 95 -12.16 -1.64 -3.93
N ILE A 96 -13.42 -1.99 -3.70
CA ILE A 96 -14.36 -1.16 -2.97
C ILE A 96 -14.59 -1.79 -1.60
N VAL A 97 -14.43 -0.99 -0.55
CA VAL A 97 -14.97 -1.32 0.76
C VAL A 97 -16.32 -0.61 0.87
N TYR A 98 -17.39 -1.40 1.02
CA TYR A 98 -18.72 -0.90 1.34
C TYR A 98 -18.98 -1.10 2.83
N TRP A 99 -19.57 -0.10 3.48
CA TRP A 99 -19.98 -0.23 4.88
C TRP A 99 -21.26 0.54 5.21
N TRP A 100 -21.90 0.12 6.28
CA TRP A 100 -23.11 0.70 6.85
C TRP A 100 -23.09 0.53 8.38
N HIS A 101 -24.03 1.17 9.07
CA HIS A 101 -24.36 0.86 10.45
C HIS A 101 -25.71 0.14 10.48
N LEU A 102 -25.91 -0.71 11.49
CA LEU A 102 -27.22 -1.29 11.75
C LEU A 102 -28.02 -0.37 12.66
N VAL A 103 -29.26 -0.09 12.25
CA VAL A 103 -30.25 0.66 13.01
C VAL A 103 -31.30 -0.34 13.49
N PRO A 104 -31.56 -0.41 14.80
CA PRO A 104 -32.57 -1.32 15.33
C PRO A 104 -33.97 -0.92 14.85
N GLU A 105 -34.76 -1.94 14.52
CA GLU A 105 -36.19 -1.85 14.27
C GLU A 105 -36.98 -2.42 15.47
N THR A 106 -38.17 -2.96 15.24
CA THR A 106 -38.96 -3.60 16.28
C THR A 106 -38.41 -4.98 16.62
N GLY A 107 -38.18 -5.23 17.92
CA GLY A 107 -37.58 -6.50 18.38
C GLY A 107 -36.10 -6.60 17.99
N ASP A 108 -35.62 -7.81 17.73
CA ASP A 108 -34.22 -8.09 17.39
C ASP A 108 -33.94 -7.98 15.88
N THR A 109 -34.62 -7.05 15.20
CA THR A 109 -34.46 -6.81 13.76
C THR A 109 -33.70 -5.51 13.50
N PHE A 110 -32.96 -5.47 12.40
CA PHE A 110 -32.14 -4.33 12.02
C PHE A 110 -32.29 -4.02 10.53
N HIS A 111 -32.17 -2.74 10.18
CA HIS A 111 -31.89 -2.33 8.80
C HIS A 111 -30.52 -1.63 8.71
N ALA A 112 -29.96 -1.62 7.51
CA ALA A 112 -28.79 -0.83 7.22
C ALA A 112 -29.16 0.66 7.07
N ASP A 113 -28.33 1.55 7.60
CA ASP A 113 -28.42 2.98 7.32
C ASP A 113 -27.98 3.31 5.87
N SER A 114 -27.38 4.48 5.66
CA SER A 114 -26.73 4.80 4.39
C SER A 114 -25.51 3.92 4.13
N ILE A 115 -25.58 3.18 3.02
CA ILE A 115 -24.43 2.49 2.44
C ILE A 115 -23.41 3.53 1.99
N ARG A 116 -22.19 3.39 2.50
CA ARG A 116 -21.03 4.19 2.14
C ARG A 116 -20.02 3.31 1.42
N ALA A 117 -19.18 3.94 0.61
CA ALA A 117 -18.22 3.23 -0.22
C ALA A 117 -16.91 4.01 -0.32
N LEU A 118 -15.81 3.27 -0.41
CA LEU A 118 -14.48 3.80 -0.60
C LEU A 118 -13.75 2.93 -1.60
N VAL A 119 -13.26 3.53 -2.67
CA VAL A 119 -12.37 2.86 -3.62
C VAL A 119 -10.96 2.93 -3.07
N VAL A 120 -10.31 1.78 -2.99
CA VAL A 120 -8.95 1.61 -2.49
C VAL A 120 -8.12 1.01 -3.62
N SER A 121 -7.06 1.72 -4.00
CA SER A 121 -6.03 1.13 -4.88
C SER A 121 -5.36 -0.02 -4.12
N LEU A 122 -5.48 -1.24 -4.64
CA LEU A 122 -4.82 -2.44 -4.12
C LEU A 122 -3.36 -2.53 -4.56
N SER A 123 -2.96 -1.75 -5.56
CA SER A 123 -1.55 -1.45 -5.79
C SER A 123 -0.97 -0.96 -4.47
N ALA A 124 0.02 -1.68 -3.94
CA ALA A 124 0.82 -1.22 -2.80
C ALA A 124 1.27 0.25 -3.04
N PRO A 125 1.51 1.06 -1.98
CA PRO A 125 2.07 2.41 -2.14
C PRO A 125 3.20 2.33 -3.17
N SER A 126 3.06 3.10 -4.26
CA SER A 126 3.58 2.73 -5.58
C SER A 126 4.81 1.83 -5.49
N ASP A 127 4.69 0.58 -5.93
CA ASP A 127 5.86 -0.28 -6.15
C ASP A 127 6.88 0.42 -7.05
N THR A 128 6.49 1.49 -7.74
CA THR A 128 7.39 2.45 -8.37
C THR A 128 8.18 3.29 -7.36
N VAL A 129 9.50 3.13 -7.38
CA VAL A 129 10.46 4.07 -6.79
C VAL A 129 10.92 5.07 -7.83
N ARG A 130 11.16 6.32 -7.42
CA ARG A 130 11.86 7.32 -8.21
C ARG A 130 13.06 7.82 -7.41
N VAL A 131 14.26 7.49 -7.86
CA VAL A 131 15.50 7.70 -7.10
C VAL A 131 16.59 8.28 -7.98
N THR A 132 17.30 9.27 -7.45
CA THR A 132 18.54 9.74 -8.03
C THR A 132 19.68 8.84 -7.55
N GLY A 133 20.54 8.38 -8.44
CA GLY A 133 21.58 7.42 -8.09
C GLY A 133 22.77 7.43 -9.04
N THR A 134 23.72 6.57 -8.72
CA THR A 134 24.97 6.38 -9.46
C THR A 134 25.02 4.97 -9.99
N VAL A 135 25.26 4.81 -11.30
CA VAL A 135 25.52 3.51 -11.91
C VAL A 135 26.84 2.96 -11.38
N ARG A 136 26.83 1.69 -10.98
CA ARG A 136 27.99 0.95 -10.49
C ARG A 136 28.11 -0.42 -11.13
N HIS A 137 29.34 -0.81 -11.43
CA HIS A 137 29.70 -2.19 -11.72
C HIS A 137 30.08 -2.91 -10.43
N TYR A 138 29.57 -4.13 -10.24
CA TYR A 138 29.88 -4.99 -9.11
C TYR A 138 30.50 -6.29 -9.62
N ASP A 139 31.68 -6.65 -9.14
CA ASP A 139 32.45 -7.81 -9.64
C ASP A 139 32.01 -9.17 -9.06
N LEU A 140 30.84 -9.24 -8.42
CA LEU A 140 30.25 -10.49 -7.91
C LEU A 140 29.65 -11.31 -9.06
N GLU A 141 29.77 -12.63 -8.99
CA GLU A 141 29.10 -13.61 -9.90
C GLU A 141 29.34 -13.39 -11.41
N GLY A 142 30.47 -12.81 -11.80
CA GLY A 142 30.80 -12.55 -13.20
C GLY A 142 30.51 -11.12 -13.68
N GLY A 143 30.11 -10.23 -12.76
CA GLY A 143 29.95 -8.82 -13.05
C GLY A 143 28.50 -8.45 -13.35
N PHE A 144 27.97 -7.45 -12.66
CA PHE A 144 26.67 -6.88 -12.99
C PHE A 144 26.62 -5.37 -12.77
N TRP A 145 25.68 -4.71 -13.45
CA TRP A 145 25.45 -3.28 -13.37
C TRP A 145 24.17 -2.98 -12.61
N ALA A 146 24.27 -2.11 -11.61
CA ALA A 146 23.15 -1.69 -10.78
C ALA A 146 23.19 -0.19 -10.48
N VAL A 147 22.10 0.35 -9.95
CA VAL A 147 22.02 1.76 -9.54
C VAL A 147 22.11 1.85 -8.02
N ARG A 148 23.17 2.49 -7.52
CA ARG A 148 23.27 2.87 -6.11
C ARG A 148 22.53 4.19 -5.91
N GLY A 149 21.36 4.14 -5.29
CA GLY A 149 20.58 5.32 -4.96
C GLY A 149 21.28 6.20 -3.92
N ASP A 150 20.99 7.50 -3.97
CA ASP A 150 21.44 8.48 -2.97
C ASP A 150 20.82 8.22 -1.59
N ASP A 151 19.73 7.43 -1.56
CA ASP A 151 19.10 6.88 -0.36
C ASP A 151 19.93 5.76 0.31
N GLY A 152 21.02 5.33 -0.31
CA GLY A 152 21.86 4.24 0.19
C GLY A 152 21.32 2.85 -0.11
N THR A 153 20.32 2.71 -0.98
CA THR A 153 19.81 1.43 -1.48
C THR A 153 20.47 1.10 -2.81
N THR A 154 20.79 -0.18 -3.05
CA THR A 154 21.22 -0.63 -4.39
C THR A 154 20.03 -1.26 -5.09
N TYR A 155 19.66 -0.72 -6.24
CA TYR A 155 18.56 -1.20 -7.07
C TYR A 155 19.11 -2.08 -8.18
N ASP A 156 18.73 -3.35 -8.18
CA ASP A 156 19.24 -4.39 -9.08
C ASP A 156 18.25 -4.64 -10.23
N PRO A 157 18.55 -4.20 -11.48
CA PRO A 157 17.61 -4.35 -12.58
C PRO A 157 17.44 -5.81 -13.00
N LYS A 158 16.20 -6.31 -12.98
CA LYS A 158 15.84 -7.70 -13.30
C LYS A 158 16.40 -8.22 -14.62
N ASN A 159 16.44 -7.36 -15.64
CA ASN A 159 16.94 -7.68 -16.99
C ASN A 159 18.30 -7.06 -17.29
N GLY A 160 19.04 -6.66 -16.24
CA GLY A 160 20.28 -5.89 -16.35
C GLY A 160 20.04 -4.42 -16.70
N LEU A 161 21.07 -3.60 -16.47
CA LEU A 161 21.05 -2.19 -16.85
C LEU A 161 21.22 -2.08 -18.38
N PRO A 162 20.47 -1.22 -19.10
CA PRO A 162 20.68 -1.00 -20.54
C PRO A 162 22.13 -0.61 -20.83
N SER A 163 22.72 -1.16 -21.91
CA SER A 163 24.13 -0.98 -22.27
C SER A 163 24.56 0.48 -22.32
N ASP A 164 23.69 1.35 -22.82
CA ASP A 164 23.94 2.78 -22.95
C ASP A 164 24.05 3.51 -21.61
N PHE A 165 23.73 2.84 -20.49
CA PHE A 165 23.87 3.36 -19.15
C PHE A 165 24.96 2.65 -18.34
N GLN A 166 25.62 1.62 -18.89
CA GLN A 166 26.70 0.85 -18.25
C GLN A 166 28.03 1.61 -18.25
N THR A 167 28.05 2.75 -17.57
CA THR A 167 29.25 3.56 -17.35
C THR A 167 29.39 3.79 -15.86
N ASP A 168 30.46 3.28 -15.26
CA ASP A 168 30.66 3.43 -13.81
C ASP A 168 30.75 4.91 -13.45
N GLY A 169 30.04 5.29 -12.38
CA GLY A 169 29.95 6.67 -11.94
C GLY A 169 28.90 7.52 -12.67
N GLN A 170 28.20 7.00 -13.69
CA GLN A 170 27.14 7.76 -14.38
C GLN A 170 26.00 8.09 -13.41
N ARG A 171 25.67 9.37 -13.32
CA ARG A 171 24.52 9.85 -12.55
C ARG A 171 23.23 9.66 -13.33
N VAL A 172 22.21 9.16 -12.65
CA VAL A 172 20.91 8.86 -13.25
C VAL A 172 19.75 9.24 -12.35
N LEU A 173 18.63 9.56 -12.97
CA LEU A 173 17.31 9.51 -12.36
C LEU A 173 16.64 8.20 -12.81
N LEU A 174 16.44 7.29 -11.87
CA LEU A 174 15.79 5.99 -12.06
C LEU A 174 14.34 6.09 -11.61
N GLU A 175 13.43 5.61 -12.45
CA GLU A 175 12.05 5.28 -12.09
C GLU A 175 11.86 3.79 -12.36
N ALA A 176 11.49 3.02 -11.35
CA ALA A 176 11.46 1.56 -11.47
C ALA A 176 10.43 0.93 -10.54
N ARG A 177 9.82 -0.17 -10.98
CA ARG A 177 8.90 -0.98 -10.18
C ARG A 177 9.68 -2.01 -9.37
N LEU A 178 9.50 -2.01 -8.06
CA LEU A 178 9.95 -3.04 -7.14
C LEU A 178 9.28 -4.37 -7.52
N THR A 179 10.07 -5.43 -7.49
CA THR A 179 9.59 -6.79 -7.69
C THR A 179 9.71 -7.56 -6.38
N HIS A 180 8.92 -8.63 -6.24
CA HIS A 180 9.00 -9.56 -5.12
C HIS A 180 9.94 -10.75 -5.43
N ASP A 181 10.78 -10.61 -6.47
CA ASP A 181 11.69 -11.65 -6.91
C ASP A 181 12.93 -11.69 -6.00
N TYR A 182 13.45 -12.89 -5.77
CA TYR A 182 14.74 -13.08 -5.10
C TYR A 182 15.86 -13.06 -6.15
N GLY A 183 16.67 -12.02 -6.14
CA GLY A 183 17.83 -11.89 -7.02
C GLY A 183 19.03 -12.71 -6.55
N ILE A 184 19.80 -13.23 -7.51
CA ILE A 184 21.05 -13.96 -7.24
C ILE A 184 22.16 -13.06 -6.68
N HIS A 185 22.18 -11.77 -7.04
CA HIS A 185 23.23 -10.84 -6.62
C HIS A 185 23.15 -10.42 -5.14
N GLN A 186 21.96 -10.52 -4.51
CA GLN A 186 21.72 -10.18 -3.10
C GLN A 186 22.21 -8.78 -2.64
N VAL A 187 22.19 -7.78 -3.51
CA VAL A 187 22.67 -6.42 -3.18
C VAL A 187 21.57 -5.43 -2.78
N GLY A 188 20.31 -5.79 -3.00
CA GLY A 188 19.15 -4.96 -2.69
C GLY A 188 17.91 -5.43 -3.45
N PRO A 189 16.85 -4.61 -3.52
CA PRO A 189 15.63 -4.97 -4.22
C PRO A 189 15.84 -5.15 -5.72
N ILE A 190 15.20 -6.18 -6.28
CA ILE A 190 15.12 -6.39 -7.73
C ILE A 190 14.06 -5.46 -8.30
N VAL A 191 14.40 -4.75 -9.37
CA VAL A 191 13.53 -3.76 -10.01
C VAL A 191 13.34 -3.98 -11.51
N GLU A 192 12.17 -3.62 -12.00
CA GLU A 192 11.89 -3.44 -13.42
C GLU A 192 11.96 -1.96 -13.76
N ILE A 193 12.88 -1.58 -14.64
CA ILE A 193 13.09 -0.18 -15.03
C ILE A 193 11.88 0.30 -15.84
N ILE A 194 11.26 1.40 -15.39
CA ILE A 194 10.22 2.12 -16.11
C ILE A 194 10.86 3.25 -16.93
N SER A 195 11.72 4.05 -16.30
CA SER A 195 12.51 5.08 -16.98
C SER A 195 13.89 5.25 -16.37
N LEU A 196 14.85 5.63 -17.20
CA LEU A 196 16.22 5.90 -16.78
C LEU A 196 16.75 7.08 -17.57
N GLN A 197 17.21 8.12 -16.88
CA GLN A 197 17.66 9.38 -17.50
C GLN A 197 19.02 9.77 -16.95
N ARG A 198 19.92 10.26 -17.80
CA ARG A 198 21.18 10.86 -17.36
C ARG A 198 20.92 12.25 -16.77
N ILE A 199 21.68 12.61 -15.75
CA ILE A 199 21.64 13.93 -15.10
C ILE A 199 23.04 14.50 -14.92
#